data_AF-A0A5A5S462-F1
#
_entry.id   AF-A0A5A5S462-F1
#
_cell.length_a   1.000
_cell.length_b   1.000
_cell.length_c   1.000
_cell.angle_alpha   90.00
_cell.angle_beta   90.00
_cell.angle_gamma   90.00
#
_symmetry.space_group_name_H-M   'P 1'
#
loop_
_entity.id
_entity.type
_entity.pdbx_description
1 polymer ?
#
loop_
_entity_poly.entity_id
_entity_poly.type
_entity_poly.pdbx_seq_one_letter_code
_entity_poly.pdbx_strand_id
1 'polypeptide(L)'
;MNGDAGNDELIGEEGNDTLQGTNNGTGEQDYLVGGTGNDRFILADTTKTFYDDGNSTLPGDNDYATIADFNTTDDIIQLRGSSGDYLLSVSGSNTKLYINKPGSEPDELIAVINNQTALSLTASYFSYVSSPTLPSITLAVSPASVTEDGTTNLVYTFTRSGVTTNPLTVNYTLGGTATLNTDYTRTGTTNTVTFAAGSSTATVTVNPTADATVESNETVILNLAAGTGYTIGTPNAATGTINNDDFSQLSINDITVVEGKDNNAILTVTVDNPNPQPITFNYTTAPINATANVDYTSKTGTITIAANTSTATISIPILNDNLNESDEAFTVTLSNPVNATINPEGGIGEVIITDTWQSTLTRTLPNNVENLRLIGTNNINGTGNAGNNNITGNSGNNQINGGAGIDTLTGGLGADTFIFQFGQSTRSTSDRITDFAINSDKIDLLTQGGNAMNAPSSFSRAADSTTTTLDNLVNQVFTDANGATTGNQGLAVSSAALVQVTTGAIAGTYLVINDSTAGFQSSNDLLINITGFTGTLPALGNIPVGNFFI
;
A
#
# COMPACT_ATOMS: atom_id res chain seq x y z
N MET A 1 50.32 20.20 58.07
CA MET A 1 50.48 21.36 57.19
C MET A 1 50.08 20.97 55.78
N ASN A 2 49.33 21.84 55.11
CA ASN A 2 48.94 21.65 53.71
C ASN A 2 49.57 22.78 52.90
N GLY A 3 50.23 22.45 51.80
CA GLY A 3 50.69 23.43 50.81
C GLY A 3 49.51 24.04 50.05
N ASP A 4 49.75 25.20 49.47
CA ASP A 4 48.85 25.88 48.55
C ASP A 4 49.22 25.55 47.09
N ALA A 5 48.78 26.37 46.12
CA ALA A 5 49.26 26.24 44.74
C ALA A 5 50.57 27.03 44.62
N GLY A 6 51.62 26.36 44.18
CA GLY A 6 52.95 26.90 43.91
C GLY A 6 54.01 25.98 44.49
N ASN A 7 55.29 26.39 44.40
CA ASN A 7 56.34 25.70 45.13
C ASN A 7 56.24 26.07 46.61
N ASP A 8 55.88 25.11 47.46
CA ASP A 8 55.76 25.33 48.90
C ASP A 8 56.96 24.82 49.68
N GLU A 9 57.23 25.46 50.82
CA GLU A 9 58.18 24.98 51.82
C GLU A 9 57.42 24.70 53.12
N LEU A 10 57.26 23.42 53.45
CA LEU A 10 56.57 22.95 54.65
C LEU A 10 57.59 22.38 55.62
N ILE A 11 57.75 23.04 56.77
CA ILE A 11 58.75 22.67 57.79
C ILE A 11 58.04 22.31 59.09
N GLY A 12 58.14 21.05 59.50
CA GLY A 12 57.70 20.54 60.79
C GLY A 12 58.65 20.94 61.92
N GLU A 13 58.14 20.88 63.15
CA GLU A 13 58.87 21.25 64.35
C GLU A 13 59.22 19.99 65.17
N GLU A 14 59.35 20.09 66.49
CA GLU A 14 59.44 18.89 67.34
C GLU A 14 58.05 18.24 67.48
N GLY A 15 57.93 16.96 67.17
CA GLY A 15 56.69 16.20 67.33
C GLY A 15 56.35 15.34 66.11
N ASN A 16 55.13 14.81 66.08
CA ASN A 16 54.65 14.04 64.92
C ASN A 16 53.85 14.97 64.02
N ASP A 17 54.42 15.35 62.89
CA ASP A 17 53.82 16.23 61.91
C ASP A 17 53.17 15.45 60.75
N THR A 18 52.19 16.07 60.09
CA THR A 18 51.60 15.55 58.86
C THR A 18 51.72 16.61 57.79
N LEU A 19 52.49 16.34 56.76
CA LEU A 19 52.83 17.25 55.68
C LEU A 19 52.20 16.76 54.38
N GLN A 20 51.38 17.60 53.77
CA GLN A 20 50.81 17.37 52.46
C GLN A 20 51.18 18.57 51.59
N GLY A 21 52.09 18.41 50.64
CA GLY A 21 52.52 19.54 49.80
C GLY A 21 51.44 20.04 48.85
N THR A 22 50.40 19.27 48.55
CA THR A 22 49.57 19.58 47.38
C THR A 22 48.24 20.27 47.64
N ASN A 23 48.11 21.41 46.94
CA ASN A 23 46.86 22.02 46.51
C ASN A 23 46.96 22.30 44.99
N ASN A 24 46.23 21.50 44.20
CA ASN A 24 45.73 21.73 42.82
C ASN A 24 46.60 22.38 41.70
N GLY A 25 47.89 22.64 41.91
CA GLY A 25 48.78 23.17 40.88
C GLY A 25 49.34 22.11 39.93
N THR A 26 50.01 22.56 38.86
CA THR A 26 50.73 21.72 37.89
C THR A 26 52.15 22.26 37.73
N GLY A 27 53.15 21.39 37.87
CA GLY A 27 54.56 21.75 37.69
C GLY A 27 55.18 22.44 38.91
N GLU A 28 54.86 21.96 40.11
CA GLU A 28 55.29 22.53 41.38
C GLU A 28 56.32 21.65 42.09
N GLN A 29 57.26 22.30 42.77
CA GLN A 29 58.30 21.60 43.54
C GLN A 29 58.19 21.98 44.99
N ASP A 30 57.57 21.10 45.76
CA ASP A 30 57.41 21.31 47.20
C ASP A 30 58.61 20.79 47.95
N TYR A 31 58.98 21.48 49.02
CA TYR A 31 60.05 21.10 49.92
C TYR A 31 59.46 20.78 51.29
N LEU A 32 59.51 19.51 51.67
CA LEU A 32 58.91 18.97 52.88
C LEU A 32 60.00 18.56 53.86
N VAL A 33 59.99 19.15 55.06
CA VAL A 33 60.90 18.85 56.17
C VAL A 33 60.05 18.39 57.35
N GLY A 34 60.21 17.16 57.81
CA GLY A 34 59.45 16.58 58.93
C GLY A 34 59.86 17.15 60.28
N GLY A 35 61.17 17.33 60.50
CA GLY A 35 61.72 17.71 61.79
C GLY A 35 62.09 16.48 62.63
N THR A 36 61.72 16.48 63.90
CA THR A 36 62.00 15.33 64.79
C THR A 36 60.71 14.70 65.27
N GLY A 37 60.55 13.41 65.07
CA GLY A 37 59.39 12.65 65.54
C GLY A 37 58.99 11.65 64.47
N ASN A 38 57.72 11.21 64.51
CA ASN A 38 57.17 10.29 63.52
C ASN A 38 56.29 11.07 62.54
N ASP A 39 56.85 11.48 61.42
CA ASP A 39 56.19 12.37 60.48
C ASP A 39 55.50 11.62 59.34
N ARG A 40 54.41 12.20 58.82
CA ARG A 40 53.67 11.65 57.70
C ARG A 40 53.70 12.58 56.50
N PHE A 41 54.30 12.12 55.41
CA PHE A 41 54.31 12.77 54.11
C PHE A 41 53.18 12.21 53.24
N ILE A 42 52.14 13.00 52.97
CA ILE A 42 50.99 12.58 52.18
C ILE A 42 51.23 12.94 50.71
N LEU A 43 51.43 11.92 49.88
CA LEU A 43 51.57 12.04 48.43
C LEU A 43 50.34 11.52 47.66
N ALA A 44 49.35 10.95 48.37
CA ALA A 44 48.07 10.56 47.79
C ALA A 44 46.96 10.41 48.84
N ASP A 45 45.71 10.52 48.41
CA ASP A 45 44.52 10.17 49.17
C ASP A 45 43.65 9.11 48.44
N THR A 46 42.47 8.79 48.97
CA THR A 46 41.58 7.79 48.35
C THR A 46 41.02 8.21 46.99
N THR A 47 41.14 9.49 46.63
CA THR A 47 40.55 10.12 45.45
C THR A 47 41.58 10.39 44.34
N LYS A 48 42.84 10.71 44.68
CA LYS A 48 43.91 11.00 43.71
C LYS A 48 45.32 10.71 44.27
N THR A 49 46.25 10.44 43.37
CA THR A 49 47.69 10.59 43.66
C THR A 49 48.05 12.05 43.39
N PHE A 50 48.79 12.66 44.31
CA PHE A 50 49.22 14.05 44.16
C PHE A 50 50.48 14.11 43.28
N TYR A 51 50.71 15.25 42.62
CA TYR A 51 51.79 15.43 41.63
C TYR A 51 51.66 14.54 40.36
N ASP A 52 50.48 13.94 40.13
CA ASP A 52 50.12 13.33 38.84
C ASP A 52 49.45 14.40 37.98
N ASP A 53 50.14 14.90 36.94
CA ASP A 53 49.65 15.96 36.06
C ASP A 53 48.57 15.46 35.08
N GLY A 54 48.29 14.15 35.07
CA GLY A 54 47.34 13.49 34.18
C GLY A 54 47.76 13.48 32.71
N ASN A 55 48.98 13.91 32.37
CA ASN A 55 49.52 13.93 31.03
C ASN A 55 50.05 12.56 30.64
N SER A 56 49.38 11.93 29.69
CA SER A 56 49.74 10.58 29.26
C SER A 56 50.80 10.50 28.16
N THR A 57 51.49 11.61 27.87
CA THR A 57 52.38 11.72 26.68
C THR A 57 53.82 12.12 26.98
N LEU A 58 54.10 12.70 28.15
CA LEU A 58 55.43 13.16 28.54
C LEU A 58 55.74 12.67 29.97
N PRO A 59 57.01 12.35 30.29
CA PRO A 59 57.42 12.13 31.66
C PRO A 59 57.25 13.44 32.46
N GLY A 60 56.39 13.43 33.48
CA GLY A 60 56.28 14.54 34.43
C GLY A 60 57.48 14.55 35.36
N ASP A 61 58.47 15.42 35.08
CA ASP A 61 59.66 15.65 35.93
C ASP A 61 59.61 17.02 36.64
N ASN A 62 58.56 17.81 36.38
CA ASN A 62 58.46 19.19 36.84
C ASN A 62 57.55 19.36 38.05
N ASP A 63 56.84 18.31 38.47
CA ASP A 63 55.84 18.35 39.53
C ASP A 63 56.15 17.24 40.55
N TYR A 64 56.68 17.56 41.73
CA TYR A 64 57.04 16.55 42.75
C TYR A 64 57.33 17.16 44.13
N ALA A 65 57.21 16.34 45.18
CA ALA A 65 57.69 16.69 46.51
C ALA A 65 59.16 16.28 46.74
N THR A 66 59.99 17.20 47.23
CA THR A 66 61.27 16.88 47.84
C THR A 66 61.08 16.64 49.33
N ILE A 67 61.35 15.43 49.81
CA ILE A 67 61.33 15.08 51.24
C ILE A 67 62.76 15.16 51.77
N ALA A 68 63.02 16.11 52.67
CA ALA A 68 64.37 16.54 53.03
C ALA A 68 65.09 15.64 54.03
N ASP A 69 64.38 15.12 55.02
CA ASP A 69 64.91 14.53 56.25
C ASP A 69 64.23 13.21 56.65
N PHE A 70 63.61 12.53 55.68
CA PHE A 70 62.91 11.26 55.89
C PHE A 70 63.73 10.23 56.69
N ASN A 71 63.13 9.69 57.74
CA ASN A 71 63.67 8.63 58.56
C ASN A 71 62.84 7.35 58.44
N THR A 72 63.46 6.28 57.94
CA THR A 72 62.82 4.98 57.72
C THR A 72 62.29 4.27 58.98
N THR A 73 62.70 4.68 60.19
CA THR A 73 62.18 4.08 61.43
C THR A 73 60.97 4.81 61.99
N ASP A 74 60.87 6.12 61.72
CA ASP A 74 59.97 7.02 62.44
C ASP A 74 58.87 7.54 61.50
N ASP A 75 59.20 7.75 60.22
CA ASP A 75 58.33 8.45 59.26
C ASP A 75 57.55 7.51 58.33
N ILE A 76 56.50 8.07 57.72
CA ILE A 76 55.62 7.39 56.76
C ILE A 76 55.40 8.25 55.53
N ILE A 77 55.46 7.63 54.35
CA ILE A 77 54.96 8.19 53.09
C ILE A 77 53.63 7.51 52.76
N GLN A 78 52.56 8.30 52.60
CA GLN A 78 51.23 7.82 52.24
C GLN A 78 51.00 7.90 50.72
N LEU A 79 50.57 6.77 50.14
CA LEU A 79 50.33 6.52 48.72
C LEU A 79 48.94 5.89 48.51
N ARG A 80 48.47 5.82 47.26
CA ARG A 80 47.16 5.25 46.89
C ARG A 80 47.34 3.92 46.16
N GLY A 81 46.41 2.98 46.34
CA GLY A 81 46.43 1.70 45.65
C GLY A 81 47.29 0.68 46.38
N SER A 82 48.37 0.24 45.74
CA SER A 82 49.25 -0.83 46.20
C SER A 82 50.70 -0.54 45.83
N SER A 83 51.63 -1.31 46.39
CA SER A 83 53.06 -1.19 46.05
C SER A 83 53.38 -1.47 44.58
N GLY A 84 52.50 -2.15 43.84
CA GLY A 84 52.67 -2.41 42.40
C GLY A 84 52.42 -1.19 41.52
N ASP A 85 51.78 -0.17 42.06
CA ASP A 85 51.41 1.06 41.34
C ASP A 85 52.54 2.11 41.36
N TYR A 86 53.72 1.77 41.90
CA TYR A 86 54.85 2.69 42.05
C TYR A 86 56.20 2.05 41.71
N LEU A 87 57.19 2.90 41.41
CA LEU A 87 58.58 2.51 41.16
C LEU A 87 59.54 3.37 41.97
N LEU A 88 60.68 2.79 42.37
CA LEU A 88 61.78 3.51 43.03
C LEU A 88 63.02 3.49 42.13
N SER A 89 63.72 4.62 42.05
CA SER A 89 65.01 4.73 41.37
C SER A 89 66.00 5.54 42.19
N VAL A 90 67.24 5.10 42.31
CA VAL A 90 68.27 5.80 43.09
C VAL A 90 69.06 6.75 42.19
N SER A 91 69.18 8.01 42.59
CA SER A 91 69.97 9.05 41.91
C SER A 91 70.89 9.76 42.90
N GLY A 92 72.19 9.45 42.84
CA GLY A 92 73.17 9.95 43.81
C GLY A 92 72.87 9.43 45.23
N SER A 93 72.70 10.36 46.19
CA SER A 93 72.31 10.03 47.56
C SER A 93 70.79 9.97 47.77
N ASN A 94 69.99 10.17 46.73
CA ASN A 94 68.53 10.32 46.85
C ASN A 94 67.79 9.15 46.19
N THR A 95 66.58 8.88 46.64
CA THR A 95 65.63 7.96 45.99
C THR A 95 64.51 8.76 45.36
N LYS A 96 64.25 8.52 44.08
CA LYS A 96 63.10 9.03 43.34
C LYS A 96 61.96 8.02 43.39
N LEU A 97 60.76 8.48 43.69
CA LEU A 97 59.52 7.72 43.72
C LEU A 97 58.64 8.14 42.54
N TYR A 98 58.24 7.15 41.74
CA TYR A 98 57.43 7.34 40.55
C TYR A 98 56.09 6.61 40.67
N ILE A 99 55.04 7.12 40.03
CA ILE A 99 53.83 6.36 39.72
C ILE A 99 54.13 5.46 38.52
N ASN A 100 53.84 4.16 38.67
CA ASN A 100 53.95 3.16 37.62
C ASN A 100 52.70 3.19 36.72
N LYS A 101 52.76 3.88 35.59
CA LYS A 101 51.60 4.04 34.71
C LYS A 101 51.49 2.88 33.71
N PRO A 102 50.28 2.33 33.45
CA PRO A 102 50.14 1.17 32.58
C PRO A 102 50.34 1.51 31.09
N GLY A 103 50.95 0.59 30.34
CA GLY A 103 51.03 0.66 28.88
C GLY A 103 52.29 1.36 28.35
N SER A 104 52.11 2.29 27.42
CA SER A 104 53.19 3.10 26.81
C SER A 104 53.29 4.52 27.40
N GLU A 105 52.55 4.78 28.47
CA GLU A 105 52.59 6.05 29.20
C GLU A 105 53.90 6.10 30.02
N PRO A 106 54.67 7.20 29.98
CA PRO A 106 55.86 7.35 30.80
C PRO A 106 55.53 7.38 32.29
N ASP A 107 56.39 6.76 33.12
CA ASP A 107 56.29 6.88 34.58
C ASP A 107 56.48 8.33 35.04
N GLU A 108 55.75 8.75 36.06
CA GLU A 108 55.73 10.14 36.52
C GLU A 108 56.36 10.27 37.90
N LEU A 109 57.29 11.22 38.06
CA LEU A 109 57.99 11.48 39.31
C LEU A 109 57.05 12.19 40.28
N ILE A 110 56.85 11.63 41.47
CA ILE A 110 55.98 12.27 42.49
C ILE A 110 56.74 12.67 43.77
N ALA A 111 57.91 12.07 44.01
CA ALA A 111 58.77 12.53 45.09
C ALA A 111 60.26 12.23 44.90
N VAL A 112 61.09 13.07 45.49
CA VAL A 112 62.53 12.86 45.69
C VAL A 112 62.81 12.82 47.19
N ILE A 113 63.23 11.66 47.69
CA ILE A 113 63.57 11.44 49.09
C ILE A 113 65.08 11.61 49.26
N ASN A 114 65.48 12.65 49.99
CA ASN A 114 66.89 13.01 50.16
C ASN A 114 67.62 12.07 51.11
N ASN A 115 68.90 11.80 50.81
CA ASN A 115 69.80 11.01 51.65
C ASN A 115 69.32 9.59 51.97
N GLN A 116 68.42 9.05 51.15
CA GLN A 116 67.90 7.69 51.27
C GLN A 116 68.21 6.93 49.98
N THR A 117 68.82 5.75 50.08
CA THR A 117 69.24 4.94 48.91
C THR A 117 68.75 3.49 48.96
N ALA A 118 68.15 3.06 50.07
CA ALA A 118 67.74 1.67 50.30
C ALA A 118 66.24 1.54 50.65
N LEU A 119 65.39 2.36 50.01
CA LEU A 119 63.96 2.29 50.22
C LEU A 119 63.32 1.09 49.50
N SER A 120 62.23 0.55 50.07
CA SER A 120 61.46 -0.57 49.53
C SER A 120 59.97 -0.27 49.65
N LEU A 121 59.23 -0.34 48.55
CA LEU A 121 57.77 -0.10 48.49
C LEU A 121 56.94 -1.07 49.33
N THR A 122 57.52 -2.17 49.79
CA THR A 122 56.85 -3.13 50.68
C THR A 122 57.13 -2.91 52.16
N ALA A 123 57.97 -1.93 52.52
CA ALA A 123 58.33 -1.62 53.89
C ALA A 123 57.22 -0.83 54.61
N SER A 124 57.24 -0.87 55.95
CA SER A 124 56.18 -0.28 56.80
C SER A 124 56.08 1.24 56.74
N TYR A 125 57.12 1.92 56.24
CA TYR A 125 57.13 3.37 56.06
C TYR A 125 56.44 3.81 54.75
N PHE A 126 55.96 2.89 53.91
CA PHE A 126 54.98 3.21 52.87
C PHE A 126 53.59 2.73 53.29
N SER A 127 52.62 3.64 53.32
CA SER A 127 51.23 3.37 53.68
C SER A 127 50.33 3.54 52.46
N TYR A 128 49.52 2.53 52.12
CA TYR A 128 48.67 2.53 50.93
C TYR A 128 47.18 2.66 51.27
N VAL A 129 46.49 3.66 50.69
CA VAL A 129 45.04 3.84 50.82
C VAL A 129 44.28 3.28 49.61
N SER A 130 43.15 2.59 49.83
CA SER A 130 42.43 1.87 48.76
C SER A 130 41.77 2.80 47.73
N SER A 131 41.85 2.43 46.44
CA SER A 131 41.04 3.04 45.38
C SER A 131 39.62 2.44 45.34
N PRO A 132 38.55 3.23 45.07
CA PRO A 132 37.20 2.69 44.97
C PRO A 132 37.05 1.70 43.80
N THR A 133 36.52 0.50 44.07
CA THR A 133 36.19 -0.49 43.04
C THR A 133 34.92 -0.09 42.29
N LEU A 134 35.01 0.13 40.99
CA LEU A 134 33.85 0.45 40.15
C LEU A 134 33.06 -0.82 39.77
N PRO A 135 31.72 -0.75 39.68
CA PRO A 135 30.92 -1.84 39.14
C PRO A 135 31.16 -2.02 37.62
N SER A 136 31.03 -3.27 37.14
CA SER A 136 31.07 -3.62 35.72
C SER A 136 29.67 -3.79 35.15
N ILE A 137 29.42 -3.26 33.95
CA ILE A 137 28.11 -3.31 33.28
C ILE A 137 28.17 -4.19 32.03
N THR A 138 27.22 -5.11 31.90
CA THR A 138 26.98 -5.88 30.66
C THR A 138 25.58 -5.61 30.12
N LEU A 139 25.37 -5.95 28.84
CA LEU A 139 24.12 -5.70 28.13
C LEU A 139 23.67 -6.93 27.34
N ALA A 140 22.39 -7.29 27.48
CA ALA A 140 21.75 -8.34 26.70
C ALA A 140 20.33 -7.93 26.32
N VAL A 141 19.77 -8.56 25.29
CA VAL A 141 18.36 -8.38 24.89
C VAL A 141 17.64 -9.72 24.94
N SER A 142 16.40 -9.72 25.41
CA SER A 142 15.52 -10.88 25.37
C SER A 142 14.06 -10.43 25.21
N PRO A 143 13.27 -11.05 24.31
CA PRO A 143 13.69 -12.01 23.28
C PRO A 143 14.66 -11.39 22.26
N ALA A 144 15.35 -12.22 21.47
CA ALA A 144 16.26 -11.74 20.41
C ALA A 144 15.52 -11.17 19.20
N SER A 145 14.25 -11.54 19.01
CA SER A 145 13.38 -11.00 17.98
C SER A 145 11.92 -11.00 18.41
N VAL A 146 11.13 -10.10 17.82
CA VAL A 146 9.67 -9.96 18.00
C VAL A 146 9.02 -9.70 16.64
N THR A 147 7.72 -9.92 16.50
CA THR A 147 6.97 -9.42 15.34
C THR A 147 6.58 -7.96 15.58
N GLU A 148 6.39 -7.23 14.50
CA GLU A 148 6.00 -5.81 14.51
C GLU A 148 4.62 -5.60 15.14
N ASP A 149 3.62 -6.38 14.70
CA ASP A 149 2.25 -6.35 15.26
C ASP A 149 2.09 -7.23 16.51
N GLY A 150 3.22 -7.75 17.01
CA GLY A 150 3.26 -8.60 18.19
C GLY A 150 2.90 -7.86 19.48
N THR A 151 2.49 -8.63 20.48
CA THR A 151 2.31 -8.11 21.86
C THR A 151 3.59 -8.13 22.70
N THR A 152 4.66 -8.72 22.18
CA THR A 152 5.96 -8.86 22.85
C THR A 152 6.93 -7.78 22.43
N ASN A 153 7.68 -7.26 23.40
CA ASN A 153 8.64 -6.18 23.19
C ASN A 153 10.08 -6.70 23.31
N LEU A 154 11.03 -6.00 22.68
CA LEU A 154 12.45 -6.23 22.91
C LEU A 154 12.85 -5.60 24.25
N VAL A 155 13.35 -6.41 25.19
CA VAL A 155 13.79 -5.91 26.51
C VAL A 155 15.30 -5.98 26.61
N TYR A 156 15.95 -4.81 26.56
CA TYR A 156 17.38 -4.65 26.77
C TYR A 156 17.65 -4.55 28.27
N THR A 157 18.35 -5.54 28.81
CA THR A 157 18.67 -5.63 30.23
C THR A 157 20.14 -5.32 30.45
N PHE A 158 20.39 -4.23 31.17
CA PHE A 158 21.70 -3.85 31.66
C PHE A 158 21.93 -4.53 33.00
N THR A 159 23.05 -5.22 33.15
CA THR A 159 23.39 -5.94 34.38
C THR A 159 24.60 -5.31 35.03
N ARG A 160 24.48 -4.94 36.31
CA ARG A 160 25.51 -4.34 37.14
C ARG A 160 26.09 -5.39 38.09
N SER A 161 27.39 -5.63 37.98
CA SER A 161 28.17 -6.51 38.86
C SER A 161 29.13 -5.70 39.73
N GLY A 162 29.29 -6.06 41.00
CA GLY A 162 30.09 -5.31 41.98
C GLY A 162 29.24 -4.42 42.88
N VAL A 163 29.69 -3.18 43.13
CA VAL A 163 29.05 -2.26 44.09
C VAL A 163 27.68 -1.80 43.56
N THR A 164 26.59 -2.00 44.33
CA THR A 164 25.22 -1.58 43.98
C THR A 164 24.66 -0.47 44.87
N THR A 165 25.37 -0.07 45.92
CA THR A 165 24.85 0.75 47.03
C THR A 165 24.23 2.08 46.59
N ASN A 166 24.89 2.78 45.65
CA ASN A 166 24.44 4.09 45.15
C ASN A 166 23.78 3.95 43.77
N PRO A 167 22.84 4.84 43.43
CA PRO A 167 22.30 4.90 42.07
C PRO A 167 23.42 5.15 41.05
N LEU A 168 23.25 4.64 39.84
CA LEU A 168 24.25 4.74 38.78
C LEU A 168 23.57 4.97 37.43
N THR A 169 24.00 6.02 36.72
CA THR A 169 23.57 6.29 35.35
C THR A 169 24.60 5.72 34.38
N VAL A 170 24.13 4.91 33.44
CA VAL A 170 24.95 4.26 32.40
C VAL A 170 24.55 4.80 31.04
N ASN A 171 25.54 5.15 30.22
CA ASN A 171 25.36 5.63 28.87
C ASN A 171 25.35 4.46 27.87
N TYR A 172 24.58 4.61 26.79
CA TYR A 172 24.61 3.69 25.65
C TYR A 172 24.50 4.46 24.33
N THR A 173 24.68 3.79 23.21
CA THR A 173 24.36 4.31 21.87
C THR A 173 23.29 3.45 21.21
N LEU A 174 22.55 4.04 20.28
CA LEU A 174 21.50 3.38 19.51
C LEU A 174 21.96 3.27 18.04
N GLY A 175 21.77 2.11 17.44
CA GLY A 175 22.00 1.85 16.02
C GLY A 175 21.07 0.74 15.53
N GLY A 176 21.42 0.12 14.40
CA GLY A 176 20.56 -0.84 13.71
C GLY A 176 19.98 -0.26 12.43
N THR A 177 19.04 -0.97 11.82
CA THR A 177 18.35 -0.53 10.60
C THR A 177 17.01 0.15 10.90
N ALA A 178 16.36 -0.21 12.01
CA ALA A 178 15.10 0.38 12.43
C ALA A 178 15.30 1.82 12.94
N THR A 179 14.34 2.67 12.60
CA THR A 179 14.25 4.11 12.88
C THR A 179 13.34 4.38 14.08
N LEU A 180 13.90 5.08 15.08
CA LEU A 180 13.14 5.46 16.29
C LEU A 180 11.99 6.44 15.94
N ASN A 181 10.80 6.12 16.44
CA ASN A 181 9.50 6.77 16.21
C ASN A 181 8.89 6.57 14.82
N THR A 182 9.52 5.77 13.96
CA THR A 182 8.84 5.17 12.81
C THR A 182 8.53 3.72 13.20
N ASP A 183 9.56 2.88 13.27
CA ASP A 183 9.42 1.41 13.36
C ASP A 183 9.33 0.93 14.82
N TYR A 184 9.76 1.76 15.78
CA TYR A 184 9.59 1.49 17.20
C TYR A 184 9.59 2.73 18.08
N THR A 185 9.04 2.58 19.28
CA THR A 185 9.23 3.49 20.42
C THR A 185 10.08 2.82 21.50
N ARG A 186 10.59 3.59 22.48
CA ARG A 186 11.31 3.01 23.63
C ARG A 186 11.00 3.71 24.93
N THR A 187 11.31 3.05 26.05
CA THR A 187 11.27 3.67 27.37
C THR A 187 12.40 4.69 27.53
N GLY A 188 12.06 5.91 27.94
CA GLY A 188 13.02 6.99 28.15
C GLY A 188 13.37 7.75 26.87
N THR A 189 13.81 9.00 27.03
CA THR A 189 14.08 9.94 25.92
C THR A 189 15.56 10.21 25.69
N THR A 190 16.44 9.72 26.58
CA THR A 190 17.89 9.91 26.50
C THR A 190 18.58 8.57 26.27
N ASN A 191 19.81 8.59 25.74
CA ASN A 191 20.62 7.37 25.60
C ASN A 191 21.32 6.99 26.92
N THR A 192 20.54 6.97 28.00
CA THR A 192 21.02 6.61 29.34
C THR A 192 20.02 5.70 30.03
N VAL A 193 20.50 4.85 30.93
CA VAL A 193 19.68 4.03 31.83
C VAL A 193 20.16 4.24 33.27
N THR A 194 19.24 4.30 34.23
CA THR A 194 19.58 4.52 35.64
C THR A 194 19.29 3.27 36.45
N PHE A 195 20.32 2.76 37.12
CA PHE A 195 20.17 1.79 38.20
C PHE A 195 19.75 2.54 39.46
N ALA A 196 18.65 2.13 40.08
CA ALA A 196 18.31 2.59 41.42
C ALA A 196 19.34 2.10 42.45
N ALA A 197 19.44 2.77 43.60
CA ALA A 197 20.25 2.32 44.73
C ALA A 197 19.87 0.88 45.11
N GLY A 198 20.87 0.00 45.23
CA GLY A 198 20.70 -1.42 45.51
C GLY A 198 20.31 -2.29 44.31
N SER A 199 19.98 -1.72 43.14
CA SER A 199 19.58 -2.51 41.96
C SER A 199 20.78 -3.06 41.19
N SER A 200 20.71 -4.34 40.83
CA SER A 200 21.66 -5.01 39.94
C SER A 200 21.23 -5.02 38.47
N THR A 201 19.99 -4.61 38.17
CA THR A 201 19.48 -4.53 36.80
C THR A 201 18.77 -3.21 36.52
N ALA A 202 18.81 -2.81 35.26
CA ALA A 202 17.99 -1.74 34.71
C ALA A 202 17.66 -2.08 33.26
N THR A 203 16.52 -1.64 32.76
CA THR A 203 16.04 -2.02 31.43
C THR A 203 15.73 -0.83 30.53
N VAL A 204 15.88 -1.06 29.23
CA VAL A 204 15.29 -0.25 28.17
C VAL A 204 14.38 -1.17 27.38
N THR A 205 13.09 -0.86 27.32
CA THR A 205 12.12 -1.61 26.52
C THR A 205 11.95 -0.89 25.20
N VAL A 206 12.13 -1.63 24.11
CA VAL A 206 11.87 -1.22 22.73
C VAL A 206 10.57 -1.89 22.29
N ASN A 207 9.62 -1.08 21.86
CA ASN A 207 8.25 -1.47 21.53
C ASN A 207 8.02 -1.19 20.05
N PRO A 208 7.94 -2.22 19.18
CA PRO A 208 7.65 -2.04 17.76
C PRO A 208 6.39 -1.20 17.53
N THR A 209 6.37 -0.46 16.43
CA THR A 209 5.17 0.27 15.98
C THR A 209 4.46 -0.63 14.97
N ALA A 210 3.23 -1.03 15.27
CA ALA A 210 2.41 -1.80 14.34
C ALA A 210 1.93 -0.93 13.18
N ASP A 211 2.07 -1.40 11.94
CA ASP A 211 1.39 -0.82 10.79
C ASP A 211 0.87 -1.88 9.77
N ALA A 212 0.86 -1.56 8.47
CA ALA A 212 0.36 -2.46 7.42
C ALA A 212 1.30 -2.48 6.19
N THR A 213 2.45 -1.84 6.32
CA THR A 213 3.41 -1.59 5.25
C THR A 213 4.31 -2.80 5.16
N VAL A 214 4.32 -3.45 3.99
CA VAL A 214 5.26 -4.54 3.79
C VAL A 214 6.68 -3.99 3.69
N GLU A 215 7.51 -4.39 4.64
CA GLU A 215 8.92 -4.02 4.70
C GLU A 215 9.83 -5.23 5.00
N SER A 216 11.13 -4.96 5.14
CA SER A 216 12.10 -6.00 5.49
C SER A 216 12.30 -6.05 6.99
N ASN A 217 12.59 -7.24 7.54
CA ASN A 217 12.97 -7.35 8.96
C ASN A 217 14.11 -6.38 9.32
N GLU A 218 13.94 -5.69 10.43
CA GLU A 218 14.84 -4.64 10.87
C GLU A 218 15.52 -4.96 12.20
N THR A 219 16.56 -4.21 12.54
CA THR A 219 17.34 -4.41 13.77
C THR A 219 17.40 -3.15 14.63
N VAL A 220 17.41 -3.35 15.94
CA VAL A 220 17.73 -2.33 16.95
C VAL A 220 18.96 -2.80 17.72
N ILE A 221 20.01 -1.98 17.77
CA ILE A 221 21.28 -2.31 18.40
C ILE A 221 21.57 -1.29 19.50
N LEU A 222 21.79 -1.77 20.73
CA LEU A 222 22.29 -0.96 21.83
C LEU A 222 23.73 -1.36 22.15
N ASN A 223 24.63 -0.38 22.24
CA ASN A 223 26.01 -0.56 22.67
C ASN A 223 26.28 0.25 23.95
N LEU A 224 26.94 -0.35 24.94
CA LEU A 224 27.40 0.38 26.12
C LEU A 224 28.44 1.44 25.71
N ALA A 225 28.26 2.66 26.23
CA ALA A 225 29.19 3.77 26.02
C ALA A 225 29.97 4.04 27.31
N ALA A 226 31.18 4.62 27.16
CA ALA A 226 32.00 5.01 28.30
C ALA A 226 31.27 6.05 29.18
N GLY A 227 31.57 6.03 30.48
CA GLY A 227 30.97 6.94 31.45
C GLY A 227 31.68 6.87 32.80
N THR A 228 31.27 7.73 33.72
CA THR A 228 31.85 7.83 35.05
C THR A 228 31.21 6.84 36.03
N GLY A 229 32.00 6.24 36.91
CA GLY A 229 31.48 5.41 38.00
C GLY A 229 31.17 3.96 37.63
N TYR A 230 31.56 3.49 36.45
CA TYR A 230 31.45 2.10 36.03
C TYR A 230 32.51 1.72 34.99
N THR A 231 32.70 0.41 34.79
CA THR A 231 33.48 -0.16 33.66
C THR A 231 32.57 -0.94 32.72
N ILE A 232 32.94 -1.03 31.44
CA ILE A 232 32.20 -1.81 30.44
C ILE A 232 32.67 -3.27 30.49
N GLY A 233 31.75 -4.18 30.76
CA GLY A 233 31.96 -5.63 30.72
C GLY A 233 31.60 -6.25 29.37
N THR A 234 31.76 -7.57 29.25
CA THR A 234 31.38 -8.34 28.06
C THR A 234 30.19 -9.26 28.35
N PRO A 235 29.18 -9.33 27.47
CA PRO A 235 29.00 -8.55 26.24
C PRO A 235 28.62 -7.08 26.50
N ASN A 236 29.01 -6.19 25.58
CA ASN A 236 28.72 -4.75 25.63
C ASN A 236 27.75 -4.27 24.55
N ALA A 237 27.26 -5.17 23.71
CA ALA A 237 26.35 -4.91 22.62
C ALA A 237 25.23 -5.94 22.64
N ALA A 238 24.01 -5.49 22.31
CA ALA A 238 22.87 -6.35 22.13
C ALA A 238 22.09 -5.94 20.87
N THR A 239 21.72 -6.93 20.06
CA THR A 239 20.96 -6.75 18.82
C THR A 239 19.62 -7.45 18.95
N GLY A 240 18.53 -6.70 18.83
CA GLY A 240 17.17 -7.22 18.73
C GLY A 240 16.64 -7.02 17.31
N THR A 241 15.78 -7.92 16.84
CA THR A 241 15.17 -7.86 15.51
C THR A 241 13.66 -7.63 15.59
N ILE A 242 13.15 -6.72 14.79
CA ILE A 242 11.71 -6.53 14.54
C ILE A 242 11.43 -7.23 13.21
N ASN A 243 10.56 -8.25 13.23
CA ASN A 243 10.18 -8.98 12.02
C ASN A 243 8.89 -8.40 11.48
N ASN A 244 8.91 -7.99 10.21
CA ASN A 244 7.72 -7.62 9.46
C ASN A 244 6.79 -8.83 9.39
N ASP A 245 5.55 -8.67 9.82
CA ASP A 245 4.47 -9.64 9.67
C ASP A 245 3.37 -9.22 8.69
N ASP A 246 3.60 -8.13 7.95
CA ASP A 246 2.76 -7.69 6.86
C ASP A 246 3.02 -8.44 5.55
N PHE A 247 1.93 -8.71 4.82
CA PHE A 247 1.96 -9.40 3.53
C PHE A 247 1.11 -8.67 2.50
N SER A 248 1.59 -8.68 1.25
CA SER A 248 0.80 -8.25 0.11
C SER A 248 -0.24 -9.32 -0.26
N GLN A 249 -1.46 -8.91 -0.59
CA GLN A 249 -2.53 -9.79 -1.03
C GLN A 249 -3.04 -9.39 -2.42
N LEU A 250 -3.15 -10.37 -3.32
CA LEU A 250 -3.66 -10.20 -4.67
C LEU A 250 -5.17 -10.43 -4.74
N SER A 251 -5.87 -9.54 -5.45
CA SER A 251 -7.26 -9.73 -5.86
C SER A 251 -7.44 -9.36 -7.34
N ILE A 252 -8.38 -9.99 -8.05
CA ILE A 252 -8.74 -9.67 -9.43
C ILE A 252 -10.23 -9.29 -9.48
N ASN A 253 -10.58 -8.30 -10.30
CA ASN A 253 -11.97 -7.84 -10.41
C ASN A 253 -12.78 -8.63 -11.44
N ASP A 254 -14.10 -8.64 -11.24
CA ASP A 254 -15.06 -9.07 -12.25
C ASP A 254 -15.33 -7.95 -13.26
N ILE A 255 -15.68 -8.33 -14.49
CA ILE A 255 -16.07 -7.40 -15.55
C ILE A 255 -17.18 -7.97 -16.43
N THR A 256 -17.90 -7.07 -17.09
CA THR A 256 -18.74 -7.39 -18.25
C THR A 256 -18.17 -6.66 -19.46
N VAL A 257 -18.03 -7.36 -20.58
CA VAL A 257 -17.60 -6.81 -21.86
C VAL A 257 -18.70 -6.96 -22.89
N VAL A 258 -18.80 -5.98 -23.78
CA VAL A 258 -19.77 -6.02 -24.88
C VAL A 258 -19.07 -6.55 -26.12
N GLU A 259 -19.52 -7.69 -26.61
CA GLU A 259 -19.05 -8.27 -27.87
C GLU A 259 -19.23 -7.29 -29.03
N GLY A 260 -18.32 -7.30 -30.00
CA GLY A 260 -18.28 -6.37 -31.15
C GLY A 260 -17.91 -4.93 -30.84
N LYS A 261 -18.01 -4.52 -29.58
CA LYS A 261 -17.51 -3.24 -29.08
C LYS A 261 -16.14 -3.38 -28.42
N ASP A 262 -15.99 -4.39 -27.57
CA ASP A 262 -14.78 -4.62 -26.77
C ASP A 262 -13.99 -5.80 -27.36
N ASN A 263 -12.84 -5.53 -27.99
CA ASN A 263 -11.99 -6.59 -28.57
C ASN A 263 -11.33 -7.49 -27.50
N ASN A 264 -11.26 -7.02 -26.25
CA ASN A 264 -10.55 -7.69 -25.18
C ASN A 264 -11.27 -7.46 -23.84
N ALA A 265 -11.34 -8.53 -23.04
CA ALA A 265 -11.55 -8.46 -21.61
C ALA A 265 -10.25 -8.03 -20.91
N ILE A 266 -10.29 -6.88 -20.24
CA ILE A 266 -9.15 -6.33 -19.49
C ILE A 266 -9.49 -6.36 -18.00
N LEU A 267 -8.99 -7.39 -17.32
CA LEU A 267 -9.12 -7.52 -15.88
C LEU A 267 -7.96 -6.81 -15.19
N THR A 268 -8.25 -6.17 -14.06
CA THR A 268 -7.27 -5.52 -13.19
C THR A 268 -7.02 -6.41 -11.98
N VAL A 269 -5.77 -6.81 -11.82
CA VAL A 269 -5.26 -7.40 -10.59
C VAL A 269 -4.78 -6.27 -9.70
N THR A 270 -5.18 -6.30 -8.43
CA THR A 270 -4.89 -5.31 -7.40
C THR A 270 -4.08 -5.94 -6.27
N VAL A 271 -3.25 -5.12 -5.63
CA VAL A 271 -2.48 -5.41 -4.42
C VAL A 271 -2.90 -4.40 -3.35
N ASP A 272 -3.29 -4.88 -2.17
CA ASP A 272 -3.70 -4.04 -1.04
C ASP A 272 -2.53 -3.27 -0.41
N ASN A 273 -1.45 -3.99 -0.08
CA ASN A 273 -0.22 -3.47 0.50
C ASN A 273 0.93 -3.69 -0.50
N PRO A 274 1.32 -2.67 -1.28
CA PRO A 274 2.36 -2.81 -2.30
C PRO A 274 3.67 -3.31 -1.72
N ASN A 275 4.30 -4.27 -2.40
CA ASN A 275 5.53 -4.90 -1.93
C ASN A 275 6.79 -4.16 -2.43
N PRO A 276 7.82 -3.93 -1.61
CA PRO A 276 9.11 -3.39 -2.05
C PRO A 276 9.87 -4.29 -3.03
N GLN A 277 9.50 -5.57 -3.12
CA GLN A 277 9.96 -6.52 -4.12
C GLN A 277 8.90 -6.71 -5.22
N PRO A 278 9.30 -7.06 -6.45
CA PRO A 278 8.32 -7.40 -7.48
C PRO A 278 7.50 -8.63 -7.05
N ILE A 279 6.20 -8.59 -7.35
CA ILE A 279 5.27 -9.71 -7.16
C ILE A 279 5.13 -10.42 -8.49
N THR A 280 5.26 -11.74 -8.51
CA THR A 280 4.95 -12.55 -9.70
C THR A 280 3.83 -13.54 -9.40
N PHE A 281 3.00 -13.82 -10.40
CA PHE A 281 1.94 -14.81 -10.29
C PHE A 281 1.56 -15.35 -11.68
N ASN A 282 0.95 -16.52 -11.70
CA ASN A 282 0.38 -17.11 -12.91
C ASN A 282 -1.13 -16.83 -12.98
N TYR A 283 -1.68 -16.86 -14.19
CA TYR A 283 -3.13 -16.87 -14.42
C TYR A 283 -3.50 -17.91 -15.47
N THR A 284 -4.74 -18.39 -15.39
CA THR A 284 -5.33 -19.33 -16.37
C THR A 284 -6.82 -19.03 -16.55
N THR A 285 -7.30 -19.04 -17.78
CA THR A 285 -8.73 -18.94 -18.10
C THR A 285 -9.44 -20.29 -18.04
N ALA A 286 -10.68 -20.35 -17.56
CA ALA A 286 -11.53 -21.54 -17.60
C ALA A 286 -12.99 -21.20 -17.94
N PRO A 287 -13.67 -22.00 -18.80
CA PRO A 287 -15.03 -21.72 -19.23
C PRO A 287 -16.05 -21.94 -18.10
N ILE A 288 -17.13 -21.14 -18.09
CA ILE A 288 -18.36 -21.44 -17.33
C ILE A 288 -19.42 -21.94 -18.32
N ASN A 289 -19.93 -21.02 -19.15
CA ASN A 289 -20.81 -21.28 -20.28
C ASN A 289 -20.28 -20.67 -21.60
N ALA A 290 -19.34 -19.72 -21.54
CA ALA A 290 -18.58 -19.32 -22.72
C ALA A 290 -17.62 -20.44 -23.15
N THR A 291 -17.68 -20.81 -24.42
CA THR A 291 -16.84 -21.78 -25.12
C THR A 291 -15.50 -21.19 -25.58
N ALA A 292 -14.41 -21.76 -25.07
CA ALA A 292 -13.06 -21.36 -25.47
C ALA A 292 -12.80 -21.51 -26.99
N ASN A 293 -12.26 -20.46 -27.58
CA ASN A 293 -11.98 -20.24 -29.01
C ASN A 293 -13.22 -20.15 -29.91
N VAL A 294 -14.40 -20.00 -29.32
CA VAL A 294 -15.61 -19.52 -30.00
C VAL A 294 -15.88 -18.10 -29.53
N ASP A 295 -15.95 -17.87 -28.20
CA ASP A 295 -16.36 -16.56 -27.64
C ASP A 295 -15.16 -15.80 -27.05
N TYR A 296 -14.11 -16.52 -26.62
CA TYR A 296 -12.87 -15.92 -26.14
C TYR A 296 -11.65 -16.78 -26.46
N THR A 297 -10.48 -16.17 -26.60
CA THR A 297 -9.23 -16.92 -26.75
C THR A 297 -8.70 -17.37 -25.39
N SER A 298 -8.70 -18.68 -25.12
CA SER A 298 -8.17 -19.25 -23.87
C SER A 298 -6.69 -18.93 -23.68
N LYS A 299 -6.31 -18.56 -22.46
CA LYS A 299 -4.97 -18.06 -22.15
C LYS A 299 -4.49 -18.51 -20.78
N THR A 300 -3.19 -18.74 -20.70
CA THR A 300 -2.44 -18.82 -19.44
C THR A 300 -1.17 -17.98 -19.58
N GLY A 301 -0.64 -17.49 -18.48
CA GLY A 301 0.60 -16.73 -18.49
C GLY A 301 1.08 -16.35 -17.10
N THR A 302 2.23 -15.69 -17.06
CA THR A 302 2.83 -15.13 -15.85
C THR A 302 2.80 -13.61 -15.95
N ILE A 303 2.41 -12.94 -14.87
CA ILE A 303 2.44 -11.49 -14.73
C ILE A 303 3.44 -11.12 -13.63
N THR A 304 4.11 -9.99 -13.83
CA THR A 304 4.95 -9.35 -12.82
C THR A 304 4.38 -7.97 -12.51
N ILE A 305 4.04 -7.72 -11.25
CA ILE A 305 3.79 -6.38 -10.73
C ILE A 305 5.14 -5.86 -10.24
N ALA A 306 5.54 -4.68 -10.73
CA ALA A 306 6.79 -4.07 -10.31
C ALA A 306 6.74 -3.72 -8.81
N ALA A 307 7.92 -3.63 -8.17
CA ALA A 307 8.03 -3.19 -6.79
C ALA A 307 7.27 -1.86 -6.56
N ASN A 308 6.65 -1.74 -5.38
CA ASN A 308 5.88 -0.59 -4.92
C ASN A 308 4.75 -0.16 -5.88
N THR A 309 4.20 -1.12 -6.64
CA THR A 309 3.07 -0.91 -7.56
C THR A 309 1.86 -1.69 -7.08
N SER A 310 0.67 -1.09 -7.18
CA SER A 310 -0.57 -1.69 -6.65
C SER A 310 -1.41 -2.46 -7.67
N THR A 311 -1.07 -2.43 -8.96
CA THR A 311 -1.92 -3.02 -10.01
C THR A 311 -1.16 -3.60 -11.20
N ALA A 312 -1.75 -4.60 -11.85
CA ALA A 312 -1.43 -5.01 -13.22
C ALA A 312 -2.70 -5.44 -13.96
N THR A 313 -2.63 -5.53 -15.29
CA THR A 313 -3.77 -5.94 -16.11
C THR A 313 -3.53 -7.27 -16.81
N ILE A 314 -4.58 -8.08 -16.90
CA ILE A 314 -4.64 -9.29 -17.74
C ILE A 314 -5.56 -8.98 -18.91
N SER A 315 -5.09 -9.24 -20.14
CA SER A 315 -5.88 -9.04 -21.36
C SER A 315 -6.16 -10.37 -22.04
N ILE A 316 -7.45 -10.68 -22.18
CA ILE A 316 -8.00 -11.86 -22.85
C ILE A 316 -8.76 -11.40 -24.10
N PRO A 317 -8.37 -11.84 -25.32
CA PRO A 317 -9.11 -11.50 -26.53
C PRO A 317 -10.52 -12.08 -26.52
N ILE A 318 -11.50 -11.25 -26.87
CA ILE A 318 -12.89 -11.65 -27.12
C ILE A 318 -13.01 -11.91 -28.62
N LEU A 319 -13.72 -12.96 -28.97
CA LEU A 319 -14.00 -13.33 -30.34
C LEU A 319 -15.42 -12.88 -30.64
N ASN A 320 -15.56 -12.09 -31.70
CA ASN A 320 -16.83 -11.51 -32.09
C ASN A 320 -17.48 -12.32 -33.21
N ASP A 321 -18.79 -12.56 -33.12
CA ASP A 321 -19.62 -12.90 -34.26
C ASP A 321 -20.81 -11.93 -34.47
N ASN A 322 -21.85 -12.36 -35.18
CA ASN A 322 -23.03 -11.53 -35.50
C ASN A 322 -24.33 -12.21 -35.04
N LEU A 323 -24.23 -13.18 -34.13
CA LEU A 323 -25.34 -13.85 -33.50
C LEU A 323 -25.73 -13.06 -32.25
N ASN A 324 -27.02 -13.09 -31.94
CA ASN A 324 -27.53 -12.53 -30.70
C ASN A 324 -27.69 -13.67 -29.71
N GLU A 325 -26.79 -13.72 -28.74
CA GLU A 325 -26.65 -14.80 -27.79
C GLU A 325 -27.12 -14.36 -26.39
N SER A 326 -27.20 -15.33 -25.48
CA SER A 326 -27.44 -15.02 -24.07
C SER A 326 -26.12 -14.69 -23.40
N ASP A 327 -26.13 -13.90 -22.32
CA ASP A 327 -24.90 -13.60 -21.58
C ASP A 327 -24.13 -14.88 -21.21
N GLU A 328 -22.86 -14.91 -21.60
CA GLU A 328 -21.94 -16.02 -21.35
C GLU A 328 -20.79 -15.60 -20.47
N ALA A 329 -20.13 -16.54 -19.81
CA ALA A 329 -19.09 -16.25 -18.85
C ALA A 329 -17.93 -17.26 -18.86
N PHE A 330 -16.77 -16.74 -18.49
CA PHE A 330 -15.58 -17.51 -18.16
C PHE A 330 -14.86 -16.89 -16.97
N THR A 331 -13.95 -17.64 -16.36
CA THR A 331 -13.15 -17.18 -15.22
C THR A 331 -11.69 -16.98 -15.59
N VAL A 332 -11.01 -16.12 -14.84
CA VAL A 332 -9.54 -15.97 -14.80
C VAL A 332 -9.09 -16.25 -13.37
N THR A 333 -8.33 -17.33 -13.16
CA THR A 333 -7.85 -17.74 -11.83
C THR A 333 -6.38 -17.39 -11.64
N LEU A 334 -6.06 -16.69 -10.56
CA LEU A 334 -4.68 -16.42 -10.13
C LEU A 334 -4.08 -17.64 -9.43
N SER A 335 -2.78 -17.88 -9.60
CA SER A 335 -2.08 -18.99 -8.96
C SER A 335 -0.58 -18.74 -8.80
N ASN A 336 0.07 -19.54 -7.95
CA ASN A 336 1.53 -19.54 -7.76
C ASN A 336 2.13 -18.15 -7.48
N PRO A 337 1.59 -17.36 -6.52
CA PRO A 337 2.13 -16.05 -6.21
C PRO A 337 3.51 -16.16 -5.54
N VAL A 338 4.38 -15.19 -5.81
CA VAL A 338 5.67 -14.97 -5.13
C VAL A 338 5.67 -13.56 -4.57
N ASN A 339 6.14 -13.38 -3.33
CA ASN A 339 6.11 -12.12 -2.56
C ASN A 339 4.71 -11.55 -2.29
N ALA A 340 3.67 -12.39 -2.44
CA ALA A 340 2.30 -12.07 -2.08
C ALA A 340 1.52 -13.35 -1.77
N THR A 341 0.35 -13.19 -1.19
CA THR A 341 -0.68 -14.23 -1.09
C THR A 341 -1.83 -13.89 -2.04
N ILE A 342 -2.73 -14.84 -2.30
CA ILE A 342 -3.96 -14.58 -3.04
C ILE A 342 -5.10 -14.47 -2.03
N ASN A 343 -5.94 -13.44 -2.17
CA ASN A 343 -7.17 -13.31 -1.40
C ASN A 343 -8.06 -14.53 -1.68
N PRO A 344 -8.45 -15.34 -0.66
CA PRO A 344 -9.32 -16.49 -0.86
C PRO A 344 -10.64 -16.16 -1.55
N GLU A 345 -11.16 -14.95 -1.38
CA GLU A 345 -12.40 -14.47 -1.98
C GLU A 345 -12.17 -13.66 -3.26
N GLY A 346 -10.92 -13.30 -3.57
CA GLY A 346 -10.56 -12.41 -4.69
C GLY A 346 -9.61 -13.03 -5.72
N GLY A 347 -9.31 -14.33 -5.63
CA GLY A 347 -8.37 -15.02 -6.51
C GLY A 347 -8.91 -15.42 -7.89
N ILE A 348 -10.22 -15.22 -8.12
CA ILE A 348 -10.92 -15.59 -9.34
C ILE A 348 -11.70 -14.35 -9.82
N GLY A 349 -11.45 -13.93 -11.05
CA GLY A 349 -12.22 -12.87 -11.71
C GLY A 349 -13.14 -13.48 -12.74
N GLU A 350 -14.43 -13.14 -12.70
CA GLU A 350 -15.43 -13.52 -13.67
C GLU A 350 -15.51 -12.49 -14.80
N VAL A 351 -15.55 -12.97 -16.04
CA VAL A 351 -15.80 -12.16 -17.22
C VAL A 351 -17.12 -12.60 -17.82
N ILE A 352 -18.07 -11.67 -17.91
CA ILE A 352 -19.33 -11.85 -18.64
C ILE A 352 -19.18 -11.21 -20.02
N ILE A 353 -19.49 -11.96 -21.06
CA ILE A 353 -19.59 -11.51 -22.45
C ILE A 353 -21.08 -11.31 -22.75
N THR A 354 -21.44 -10.14 -23.30
CA THR A 354 -22.82 -9.81 -23.64
C THR A 354 -22.91 -9.12 -24.99
N ASP A 355 -23.97 -9.37 -25.74
CA ASP A 355 -24.31 -8.60 -26.95
C ASP A 355 -25.03 -7.29 -26.63
N THR A 356 -25.31 -7.03 -25.35
CA THR A 356 -26.10 -5.90 -24.91
C THR A 356 -25.26 -4.72 -24.48
N TRP A 357 -25.21 -3.70 -25.34
CA TRP A 357 -24.70 -2.41 -24.93
C TRP A 357 -25.75 -1.61 -24.13
N GLN A 358 -25.48 -1.41 -22.84
CA GLN A 358 -26.29 -0.52 -22.00
C GLN A 358 -25.80 0.93 -22.05
N SER A 359 -26.71 1.91 -22.13
CA SER A 359 -26.32 3.33 -22.22
C SER A 359 -27.29 4.30 -21.52
N THR A 360 -26.73 5.32 -20.88
CA THR A 360 -27.45 6.51 -20.35
C THR A 360 -27.44 7.69 -21.31
N LEU A 361 -26.92 7.50 -22.53
CA LEU A 361 -26.75 8.52 -23.56
C LEU A 361 -27.41 8.05 -24.87
N THR A 362 -27.68 9.00 -25.77
CA THR A 362 -28.06 8.67 -27.15
C THR A 362 -26.95 7.89 -27.84
N ARG A 363 -27.29 6.77 -28.49
CA ARG A 363 -26.32 5.86 -29.13
C ARG A 363 -26.78 5.37 -30.49
N THR A 364 -25.78 5.20 -31.36
CA THR A 364 -25.85 4.37 -32.56
C THR A 364 -24.95 3.16 -32.32
N LEU A 365 -25.46 1.96 -32.59
CA LEU A 365 -24.67 0.73 -32.45
C LEU A 365 -23.49 0.76 -33.44
N PRO A 366 -22.26 0.42 -33.01
CA PRO A 366 -21.20 0.12 -33.95
C PRO A 366 -21.54 -1.18 -34.71
N ASN A 367 -20.77 -1.51 -35.72
CA ASN A 367 -20.92 -2.81 -36.40
C ASN A 367 -20.72 -3.96 -35.39
N ASN A 368 -21.45 -5.05 -35.59
CA ASN A 368 -21.37 -6.29 -34.81
C ASN A 368 -21.76 -6.16 -33.33
N VAL A 369 -22.56 -5.15 -32.99
CA VAL A 369 -23.27 -5.14 -31.71
C VAL A 369 -24.75 -5.30 -32.02
N GLU A 370 -25.38 -6.27 -31.38
CA GLU A 370 -26.72 -6.71 -31.73
C GLU A 370 -27.75 -6.00 -30.86
N ASN A 371 -27.46 -5.77 -29.58
CA ASN A 371 -28.46 -5.27 -28.65
C ASN A 371 -28.07 -3.89 -28.06
N LEU A 372 -29.04 -2.98 -28.01
CA LEU A 372 -28.93 -1.69 -27.32
C LEU A 372 -30.02 -1.60 -26.25
N ARG A 373 -29.63 -1.31 -25.01
CA ARG A 373 -30.56 -0.99 -23.93
C ARG A 373 -30.29 0.40 -23.36
N LEU A 374 -31.22 1.31 -23.58
CA LEU A 374 -31.19 2.63 -22.97
C LEU A 374 -31.65 2.51 -21.51
N ILE A 375 -30.96 3.20 -20.60
CA ILE A 375 -31.26 3.18 -19.16
C ILE A 375 -31.39 4.60 -18.61
N GLY A 376 -32.04 4.72 -17.44
CA GLY A 376 -32.39 6.01 -16.83
C GLY A 376 -33.74 6.54 -17.32
N THR A 377 -33.97 7.85 -17.13
CA THR A 377 -35.28 8.49 -17.41
C THR A 377 -35.18 9.67 -18.38
N ASN A 378 -34.01 9.90 -18.96
CA ASN A 378 -33.78 11.00 -19.91
C ASN A 378 -34.34 10.64 -21.29
N ASN A 379 -34.73 11.66 -22.06
CA ASN A 379 -35.10 11.53 -23.47
C ASN A 379 -33.85 11.32 -24.33
N ILE A 380 -33.38 10.08 -24.40
CA ILE A 380 -32.22 9.65 -25.20
C ILE A 380 -32.69 8.75 -26.34
N ASN A 381 -31.87 8.59 -27.37
CA ASN A 381 -32.27 7.89 -28.59
C ASN A 381 -31.40 6.68 -28.88
N GLY A 382 -31.96 5.69 -29.57
CA GLY A 382 -31.28 4.48 -30.01
C GLY A 382 -31.31 4.35 -31.52
N THR A 383 -30.19 3.98 -32.12
CA THR A 383 -30.10 3.68 -33.56
C THR A 383 -29.31 2.40 -33.74
N GLY A 384 -29.83 1.45 -34.52
CA GLY A 384 -29.14 0.21 -34.84
C GLY A 384 -28.06 0.38 -35.91
N ASN A 385 -27.48 -0.74 -36.31
CA ASN A 385 -26.51 -0.87 -37.38
C ASN A 385 -27.19 -1.50 -38.62
N ALA A 386 -26.46 -2.31 -39.40
CA ALA A 386 -26.99 -2.98 -40.59
C ALA A 386 -27.34 -4.47 -40.34
N GLY A 387 -27.19 -4.94 -39.10
CA GLY A 387 -27.54 -6.28 -38.65
C GLY A 387 -28.95 -6.31 -38.04
N ASN A 388 -29.32 -7.47 -37.51
CA ASN A 388 -30.62 -7.62 -36.84
C ASN A 388 -30.49 -7.16 -35.38
N ASN A 389 -31.02 -5.98 -35.05
CA ASN A 389 -30.82 -5.39 -33.74
C ASN A 389 -32.00 -5.59 -32.79
N ASN A 390 -31.70 -5.71 -31.49
CA ASN A 390 -32.70 -5.58 -30.42
C ASN A 390 -32.47 -4.26 -29.69
N ILE A 391 -33.35 -3.28 -29.90
CA ILE A 391 -33.23 -1.96 -29.30
C ILE A 391 -34.36 -1.77 -28.30
N THR A 392 -33.98 -1.56 -27.04
CA THR A 392 -34.90 -1.26 -25.95
C THR A 392 -34.65 0.14 -25.41
N GLY A 393 -35.67 0.99 -25.45
CA GLY A 393 -35.70 2.31 -24.86
C GLY A 393 -35.80 2.27 -23.32
N ASN A 394 -35.82 3.46 -22.73
CA ASN A 394 -35.90 3.66 -21.29
C ASN A 394 -37.30 4.17 -20.90
N SER A 395 -37.42 4.98 -19.84
CA SER A 395 -38.72 5.55 -19.44
C SER A 395 -38.96 6.97 -19.93
N GLY A 396 -38.03 7.53 -20.71
CA GLY A 396 -38.15 8.84 -21.34
C GLY A 396 -38.69 8.71 -22.75
N ASN A 397 -38.98 9.82 -23.41
CA ASN A 397 -39.44 9.82 -24.80
C ASN A 397 -38.23 9.54 -25.72
N ASN A 398 -38.15 8.33 -26.25
CA ASN A 398 -37.04 7.87 -27.07
C ASN A 398 -37.37 7.97 -28.56
N GLN A 399 -36.39 8.34 -29.38
CA GLN A 399 -36.42 8.04 -30.80
C GLN A 399 -35.65 6.74 -31.05
N ILE A 400 -36.29 5.77 -31.67
CA ILE A 400 -35.74 4.44 -31.92
C ILE A 400 -35.76 4.16 -33.42
N ASN A 401 -34.58 3.91 -34.00
CA ASN A 401 -34.43 3.53 -35.39
C ASN A 401 -33.67 2.20 -35.47
N GLY A 402 -34.28 1.16 -36.02
CA GLY A 402 -33.64 -0.15 -36.21
C GLY A 402 -32.48 -0.09 -37.20
N GLY A 403 -32.62 0.72 -38.25
CA GLY A 403 -31.70 0.73 -39.37
C GLY A 403 -32.08 -0.34 -40.40
N ALA A 404 -31.08 -0.96 -41.01
CA ALA A 404 -31.31 -2.06 -41.94
C ALA A 404 -31.16 -3.38 -41.21
N GLY A 405 -32.00 -4.37 -41.51
CA GLY A 405 -31.97 -5.64 -40.81
C GLY A 405 -33.39 -6.12 -40.54
N ILE A 406 -33.52 -7.14 -39.71
CA ILE A 406 -34.79 -7.51 -39.07
C ILE A 406 -34.66 -7.10 -37.61
N ASP A 407 -35.25 -5.96 -37.27
CA ASP A 407 -35.06 -5.35 -35.96
C ASP A 407 -36.22 -5.65 -35.02
N THR A 408 -35.92 -5.75 -33.72
CA THR A 408 -36.90 -5.75 -32.64
C THR A 408 -36.73 -4.49 -31.83
N LEU A 409 -37.77 -3.64 -31.82
CA LEU A 409 -37.78 -2.31 -31.24
C LEU A 409 -38.79 -2.26 -30.09
N THR A 410 -38.34 -1.80 -28.93
CA THR A 410 -39.14 -1.64 -27.71
C THR A 410 -38.97 -0.20 -27.24
N GLY A 411 -40.03 0.59 -27.17
CA GLY A 411 -40.00 2.00 -26.73
C GLY A 411 -39.73 2.15 -25.24
N GLY A 412 -40.38 1.31 -24.43
CA GLY A 412 -40.38 1.38 -22.99
C GLY A 412 -41.58 2.17 -22.48
N LEU A 413 -41.35 3.07 -21.52
CA LEU A 413 -42.37 4.03 -21.09
C LEU A 413 -42.06 5.37 -21.73
N GLY A 414 -43.09 6.14 -22.03
CA GLY A 414 -42.90 7.47 -22.61
C GLY A 414 -43.84 7.66 -23.79
N ALA A 415 -43.62 8.75 -24.51
CA ALA A 415 -44.16 8.93 -25.85
C ALA A 415 -43.01 8.76 -26.84
N ASP A 416 -42.87 7.56 -27.36
CA ASP A 416 -41.72 7.15 -28.16
C ASP A 416 -41.99 7.34 -29.65
N THR A 417 -40.92 7.58 -30.42
CA THR A 417 -40.98 7.70 -31.87
C THR A 417 -40.14 6.60 -32.51
N PHE A 418 -40.80 5.69 -33.22
CA PHE A 418 -40.15 4.67 -34.05
C PHE A 418 -39.91 5.22 -35.46
N ILE A 419 -38.66 5.23 -35.91
CA ILE A 419 -38.28 5.80 -37.20
C ILE A 419 -38.08 4.66 -38.20
N PHE A 420 -38.75 4.73 -39.34
CA PHE A 420 -38.57 3.75 -40.42
C PHE A 420 -38.21 4.42 -41.74
N GLN A 421 -37.26 3.79 -42.46
CA GLN A 421 -36.83 4.23 -43.77
C GLN A 421 -37.34 3.27 -44.85
N PHE A 422 -37.99 3.81 -45.88
CA PHE A 422 -38.42 3.01 -47.04
C PHE A 422 -37.26 2.21 -47.63
N GLY A 423 -37.50 0.93 -47.91
CA GLY A 423 -36.49 -0.03 -48.36
C GLY A 423 -35.71 -0.75 -47.26
N GLN A 424 -35.86 -0.40 -45.97
CA GLN A 424 -35.23 -1.13 -44.86
C GLN A 424 -36.18 -2.19 -44.27
N SER A 425 -37.36 -1.79 -43.81
CA SER A 425 -38.37 -2.70 -43.22
C SER A 425 -39.29 -3.32 -44.28
N THR A 426 -38.71 -4.05 -45.23
CA THR A 426 -39.45 -4.65 -46.36
C THR A 426 -40.17 -5.93 -45.96
N ARG A 427 -40.91 -6.57 -46.89
CA ARG A 427 -41.55 -7.87 -46.61
C ARG A 427 -40.55 -8.95 -46.17
N SER A 428 -39.34 -8.96 -46.72
CA SER A 428 -38.29 -9.94 -46.39
C SER A 428 -37.50 -9.60 -45.14
N THR A 429 -37.54 -8.34 -44.70
CA THR A 429 -36.74 -7.79 -43.60
C THR A 429 -37.65 -6.98 -42.68
N SER A 430 -38.80 -7.55 -42.32
CA SER A 430 -39.85 -6.82 -41.61
C SER A 430 -39.46 -6.62 -40.15
N ASP A 431 -39.38 -5.36 -39.74
CA ASP A 431 -39.09 -4.99 -38.36
C ASP A 431 -40.31 -5.19 -37.46
N ARG A 432 -40.03 -5.28 -36.17
CA ARG A 432 -41.02 -5.53 -35.14
C ARG A 432 -40.97 -4.48 -34.04
N ILE A 433 -42.13 -3.90 -33.72
CA ILE A 433 -42.35 -3.12 -32.49
C ILE A 433 -43.03 -4.01 -31.44
N THR A 434 -42.56 -3.95 -30.20
CA THR A 434 -43.00 -4.86 -29.11
C THR A 434 -43.96 -4.21 -28.11
N ASP A 435 -44.13 -2.90 -28.10
CA ASP A 435 -44.87 -2.19 -27.04
C ASP A 435 -45.56 -0.88 -27.48
N PHE A 436 -45.87 -0.72 -28.76
CA PHE A 436 -46.50 0.47 -29.31
C PHE A 436 -47.79 0.89 -28.57
N ALA A 437 -47.75 2.05 -27.93
CA ALA A 437 -48.85 2.68 -27.21
C ALA A 437 -49.61 3.67 -28.09
N ILE A 438 -50.83 3.31 -28.50
CA ILE A 438 -51.65 4.16 -29.38
C ILE A 438 -51.92 5.52 -28.73
N ASN A 439 -51.76 6.59 -29.50
CA ASN A 439 -51.90 8.00 -29.10
C ASN A 439 -50.75 8.55 -28.23
N SER A 440 -49.89 7.70 -27.66
CA SER A 440 -48.65 8.12 -27.01
C SER A 440 -47.52 8.06 -28.02
N ASP A 441 -47.25 6.86 -28.51
CA ASP A 441 -46.16 6.59 -29.42
C ASP A 441 -46.51 6.98 -30.85
N LYS A 442 -45.45 7.14 -31.64
CA LYS A 442 -45.50 7.62 -33.01
C LYS A 442 -44.53 6.87 -33.90
N ILE A 443 -44.81 6.95 -35.19
CA ILE A 443 -43.99 6.48 -36.28
C ILE A 443 -43.59 7.71 -37.10
N ASP A 444 -42.30 7.87 -37.31
CA ASP A 444 -41.74 8.86 -38.23
C ASP A 444 -41.11 8.15 -39.43
N LEU A 445 -41.16 8.80 -40.59
CA LEU A 445 -40.85 8.18 -41.87
C LEU A 445 -39.73 8.92 -42.59
N LEU A 446 -38.83 8.12 -43.15
CA LEU A 446 -37.76 8.57 -44.03
C LEU A 446 -37.95 7.98 -45.44
N THR A 447 -37.71 8.81 -46.45
CA THR A 447 -37.56 8.37 -47.85
C THR A 447 -36.45 7.32 -47.98
N GLN A 448 -36.41 6.57 -49.09
CA GLN A 448 -35.33 5.61 -49.35
C GLN A 448 -33.92 6.22 -49.30
N GLY A 449 -33.78 7.53 -49.55
CA GLY A 449 -32.52 8.27 -49.41
C GLY A 449 -32.23 8.78 -47.99
N GLY A 450 -33.02 8.41 -46.98
CA GLY A 450 -32.84 8.82 -45.59
C GLY A 450 -33.33 10.23 -45.25
N ASN A 451 -33.99 10.92 -46.18
CA ASN A 451 -34.56 12.25 -45.92
C ASN A 451 -35.93 12.14 -45.26
N ALA A 452 -36.24 13.02 -44.32
CA ALA A 452 -37.56 13.13 -43.70
C ALA A 452 -38.68 13.30 -44.74
N MET A 453 -39.82 12.66 -44.50
CA MET A 453 -41.02 12.78 -45.33
C MET A 453 -42.27 12.98 -44.49
N ASN A 454 -43.32 13.49 -45.13
CA ASN A 454 -44.60 13.68 -44.43
C ASN A 454 -45.24 12.34 -44.09
N ALA A 455 -46.03 12.32 -43.01
CA ALA A 455 -46.92 11.23 -42.69
C ALA A 455 -47.84 10.84 -43.87
N PRO A 456 -48.37 9.60 -43.89
CA PRO A 456 -49.31 9.16 -44.91
C PRO A 456 -50.54 10.09 -45.00
N SER A 457 -50.95 10.39 -46.23
CA SER A 457 -52.12 11.22 -46.53
C SER A 457 -53.45 10.59 -46.10
N SER A 458 -53.47 9.26 -45.97
CA SER A 458 -54.59 8.49 -45.47
C SER A 458 -54.10 7.26 -44.71
N PHE A 459 -54.86 6.88 -43.69
CA PHE A 459 -54.59 5.69 -42.89
C PHE A 459 -55.90 4.97 -42.59
N SER A 460 -55.95 3.65 -42.80
CA SER A 460 -57.16 2.86 -42.58
C SER A 460 -56.87 1.51 -41.93
N ARG A 461 -57.87 0.92 -41.28
CA ARG A 461 -57.83 -0.47 -40.83
C ARG A 461 -58.60 -1.37 -41.79
N ALA A 462 -57.93 -2.42 -42.27
CA ALA A 462 -58.52 -3.53 -43.02
C ALA A 462 -59.37 -4.44 -42.12
N ALA A 463 -60.22 -5.27 -42.74
CA ALA A 463 -60.82 -6.40 -42.04
C ALA A 463 -59.73 -7.37 -41.56
N ASP A 464 -60.02 -8.09 -40.48
CA ASP A 464 -59.09 -9.09 -39.95
C ASP A 464 -58.86 -10.19 -40.99
N SER A 465 -57.61 -10.64 -41.09
CA SER A 465 -57.18 -11.65 -42.05
C SER A 465 -56.93 -12.99 -41.36
N THR A 466 -57.27 -14.07 -42.06
CA THR A 466 -56.94 -15.45 -41.66
C THR A 466 -55.82 -16.06 -42.52
N THR A 467 -55.11 -15.24 -43.31
CA THR A 467 -54.00 -15.70 -44.14
C THR A 467 -52.86 -16.23 -43.28
N THR A 468 -52.15 -17.25 -43.76
CA THR A 468 -51.10 -17.94 -43.00
C THR A 468 -49.68 -17.58 -43.41
N THR A 469 -49.49 -16.73 -44.43
CA THR A 469 -48.18 -16.26 -44.91
C THR A 469 -48.22 -14.75 -45.20
N LEU A 470 -47.08 -14.07 -45.04
CA LEU A 470 -46.95 -12.64 -45.38
C LEU A 470 -47.25 -12.39 -46.87
N ASP A 471 -46.87 -13.32 -47.75
CA ASP A 471 -47.19 -13.22 -49.18
C ASP A 471 -48.70 -13.26 -49.44
N ASN A 472 -49.43 -14.14 -48.75
CA ASN A 472 -50.89 -14.18 -48.89
C ASN A 472 -51.52 -12.94 -48.26
N LEU A 473 -51.00 -12.44 -47.13
CA LEU A 473 -51.47 -11.20 -46.53
C LEU A 473 -51.35 -10.03 -47.52
N VAL A 474 -50.17 -9.83 -48.09
CA VAL A 474 -49.90 -8.80 -49.09
C VAL A 474 -50.78 -8.99 -50.33
N ASN A 475 -50.79 -10.20 -50.89
CA ASN A 475 -51.45 -10.48 -52.17
C ASN A 475 -52.98 -10.57 -52.06
N GLN A 476 -53.55 -10.77 -50.88
CA GLN A 476 -55.00 -10.89 -50.71
C GLN A 476 -55.62 -9.69 -50.00
N VAL A 477 -54.85 -8.89 -49.25
CA VAL A 477 -55.37 -7.71 -48.55
C VAL A 477 -54.99 -6.41 -49.27
N PHE A 478 -53.85 -6.34 -49.96
CA PHE A 478 -53.28 -5.08 -50.49
C PHE A 478 -53.05 -5.07 -52.01
N THR A 479 -53.71 -5.97 -52.75
CA THR A 479 -53.41 -6.27 -54.16
C THR A 479 -53.86 -5.23 -55.19
N ASP A 480 -54.77 -4.32 -54.86
CA ASP A 480 -55.30 -3.36 -55.83
C ASP A 480 -55.30 -1.95 -55.24
N ALA A 481 -54.93 -0.94 -56.03
CA ALA A 481 -54.80 0.45 -55.57
C ALA A 481 -56.13 1.11 -55.15
N ASN A 482 -57.27 0.46 -55.39
CA ASN A 482 -58.61 1.06 -55.30
C ASN A 482 -59.59 0.33 -54.35
N GLY A 483 -59.19 -0.77 -53.70
CA GLY A 483 -60.08 -1.65 -52.92
C GLY A 483 -61.22 -2.29 -53.73
N ALA A 484 -61.02 -2.56 -55.03
CA ALA A 484 -62.08 -2.97 -55.95
C ALA A 484 -62.64 -4.38 -55.66
N THR A 485 -61.86 -5.22 -54.98
CA THR A 485 -62.26 -6.55 -54.53
C THR A 485 -62.76 -6.52 -53.08
N THR A 486 -63.95 -7.07 -52.83
CA THR A 486 -64.56 -7.08 -51.50
C THR A 486 -63.68 -7.84 -50.50
N GLY A 487 -63.11 -7.13 -49.52
CA GLY A 487 -62.18 -7.67 -48.52
C GLY A 487 -60.76 -7.09 -48.62
N ASN A 488 -60.43 -6.39 -49.71
CA ASN A 488 -59.11 -5.80 -49.95
C ASN A 488 -59.12 -4.30 -49.62
N GLN A 489 -58.01 -3.78 -49.08
CA GLN A 489 -57.79 -2.36 -48.87
C GLN A 489 -56.94 -1.77 -50.00
N GLY A 490 -57.43 -0.69 -50.59
CA GLY A 490 -56.65 0.09 -51.55
C GLY A 490 -55.46 0.78 -50.88
N LEU A 491 -54.24 0.51 -51.39
CA LEU A 491 -53.05 1.28 -51.04
C LEU A 491 -52.83 2.39 -52.07
N ALA A 492 -53.36 3.58 -51.76
CA ALA A 492 -53.12 4.79 -52.53
C ALA A 492 -51.69 5.32 -52.32
N VAL A 493 -51.26 6.24 -53.17
CA VAL A 493 -49.99 6.96 -53.02
C VAL A 493 -49.91 7.58 -51.62
N SER A 494 -48.80 7.32 -50.92
CA SER A 494 -48.52 7.82 -49.57
C SER A 494 -49.67 7.52 -48.61
N SER A 495 -50.09 6.25 -48.53
CA SER A 495 -51.14 5.78 -47.63
C SER A 495 -50.61 4.69 -46.71
N ALA A 496 -51.29 4.47 -45.59
CA ALA A 496 -51.01 3.36 -44.70
C ALA A 496 -52.25 2.51 -44.48
N ALA A 497 -52.02 1.24 -44.15
CA ALA A 497 -53.08 0.33 -43.76
C ALA A 497 -52.65 -0.57 -42.60
N LEU A 498 -53.56 -0.74 -41.64
CA LEU A 498 -53.39 -1.65 -40.51
C LEU A 498 -54.24 -2.90 -40.72
N VAL A 499 -53.70 -4.09 -40.48
CA VAL A 499 -54.42 -5.35 -40.56
C VAL A 499 -54.06 -6.25 -39.39
N GLN A 500 -55.06 -6.88 -38.76
CA GLN A 500 -54.83 -7.91 -37.77
C GLN A 500 -54.96 -9.29 -38.42
N VAL A 501 -53.97 -10.14 -38.19
CA VAL A 501 -53.99 -11.55 -38.58
C VAL A 501 -54.29 -12.40 -37.36
N THR A 502 -55.38 -13.15 -37.39
CA THR A 502 -55.91 -13.82 -36.18
C THR A 502 -55.52 -15.29 -36.06
N THR A 503 -54.88 -15.86 -37.08
CA THR A 503 -54.58 -17.30 -37.14
C THR A 503 -53.26 -17.59 -37.85
N GLY A 504 -52.63 -18.71 -37.50
CA GLY A 504 -51.44 -19.20 -38.20
C GLY A 504 -50.12 -18.64 -37.68
N ALA A 505 -49.02 -18.94 -38.37
CA ALA A 505 -47.66 -18.62 -37.94
C ALA A 505 -47.34 -17.12 -37.96
N ILE A 506 -48.11 -16.34 -38.72
CA ILE A 506 -47.99 -14.88 -38.83
C ILE A 506 -49.09 -14.15 -38.05
N ALA A 507 -49.69 -14.79 -37.05
CA ALA A 507 -50.68 -14.11 -36.23
C ALA A 507 -50.04 -12.90 -35.54
N GLY A 508 -50.70 -11.74 -35.62
CA GLY A 508 -50.13 -10.47 -35.22
C GLY A 508 -50.82 -9.31 -35.91
N THR A 509 -50.34 -8.09 -35.69
CA THR A 509 -50.88 -6.92 -36.36
C THR A 509 -49.81 -6.30 -37.22
N TYR A 510 -50.15 -6.01 -38.47
CA TYR A 510 -49.21 -5.50 -39.46
C TYR A 510 -49.63 -4.11 -39.89
N LEU A 511 -48.65 -3.22 -39.91
CA LEU A 511 -48.74 -1.91 -40.52
C LEU A 511 -48.02 -1.94 -41.86
N VAL A 512 -48.77 -1.63 -42.91
CA VAL A 512 -48.23 -1.45 -44.26
C VAL A 512 -48.24 0.03 -44.59
N ILE A 513 -47.12 0.53 -45.11
CA ILE A 513 -47.00 1.92 -45.51
C ILE A 513 -46.50 1.95 -46.95
N ASN A 514 -47.32 2.54 -47.80
CA ASN A 514 -47.13 2.61 -49.23
C ASN A 514 -46.40 3.90 -49.60
N ASP A 515 -45.43 3.80 -50.51
CA ASP A 515 -44.57 4.89 -50.93
C ASP A 515 -45.26 5.87 -51.91
N SER A 516 -44.50 6.48 -52.81
CA SER A 516 -45.01 7.37 -53.86
C SER A 516 -45.74 6.67 -55.02
N THR A 517 -45.80 5.34 -55.05
CA THR A 517 -46.40 4.53 -56.11
C THR A 517 -47.58 3.74 -55.57
N ALA A 518 -48.72 3.72 -56.26
CA ALA A 518 -49.89 3.00 -55.75
C ALA A 518 -49.70 1.47 -55.79
N GLY A 519 -50.19 0.78 -54.75
CA GLY A 519 -50.11 -0.67 -54.57
C GLY A 519 -48.79 -1.15 -53.96
N PHE A 520 -48.83 -2.28 -53.23
CA PHE A 520 -47.68 -2.75 -52.46
C PHE A 520 -46.49 -3.21 -53.31
N GLN A 521 -45.31 -2.72 -52.96
CA GLN A 521 -44.01 -2.98 -53.56
C GLN A 521 -43.10 -3.69 -52.56
N SER A 522 -42.93 -5.01 -52.71
CA SER A 522 -42.25 -5.84 -51.70
C SER A 522 -40.79 -5.48 -51.41
N SER A 523 -40.13 -4.72 -52.29
CA SER A 523 -38.73 -4.31 -52.15
C SER A 523 -38.55 -2.89 -51.61
N ASN A 524 -39.64 -2.14 -51.38
CA ASN A 524 -39.56 -0.72 -51.06
C ASN A 524 -40.54 -0.31 -49.96
N ASP A 525 -41.80 -0.73 -50.09
CA ASP A 525 -42.82 -0.40 -49.09
C ASP A 525 -42.53 -1.03 -47.74
N LEU A 526 -42.95 -0.32 -46.70
CA LEU A 526 -42.72 -0.74 -45.33
C LEU A 526 -43.77 -1.76 -44.92
N LEU A 527 -43.30 -2.83 -44.30
CA LEU A 527 -44.10 -3.79 -43.57
C LEU A 527 -43.52 -3.90 -42.16
N ILE A 528 -44.30 -3.47 -41.17
CA ILE A 528 -43.91 -3.46 -39.77
C ILE A 528 -44.86 -4.36 -39.00
N ASN A 529 -44.31 -5.26 -38.17
CA ASN A 529 -45.09 -6.08 -37.25
C ASN A 529 -45.19 -5.38 -35.89
N ILE A 530 -46.41 -5.07 -35.46
CA ILE A 530 -46.66 -4.48 -34.14
C ILE A 530 -47.25 -5.57 -33.25
N THR A 531 -46.39 -6.12 -32.39
CA THR A 531 -46.71 -7.30 -31.57
C THR A 531 -47.28 -6.97 -30.20
N GLY A 532 -46.94 -5.81 -29.61
CA GLY A 532 -47.54 -5.34 -28.36
C GLY A 532 -48.28 -4.04 -28.56
N PHE A 533 -49.56 -4.14 -28.86
CA PHE A 533 -50.46 -3.00 -28.76
C PHE A 533 -50.79 -2.76 -27.28
N THR A 534 -50.46 -1.58 -26.76
CA THR A 534 -51.05 -1.11 -25.50
C THR A 534 -52.20 -0.16 -25.82
N GLY A 535 -53.43 -0.60 -25.54
CA GLY A 535 -54.67 0.11 -25.88
C GLY A 535 -55.69 -0.74 -26.65
N THR A 536 -56.73 -0.09 -27.21
CA THR A 536 -57.74 -0.76 -28.04
C THR A 536 -57.38 -0.63 -29.51
N LEU A 537 -57.36 -1.76 -30.24
CA LEU A 537 -57.14 -1.75 -31.69
C LEU A 537 -58.16 -0.82 -32.37
N PRO A 538 -57.77 0.03 -33.34
CA PRO A 538 -58.69 0.94 -34.00
C PRO A 538 -59.89 0.23 -34.64
N ALA A 539 -61.03 0.91 -34.78
CA ALA A 539 -62.17 0.38 -35.52
C ALA A 539 -61.84 0.20 -37.01
N LEU A 540 -62.64 -0.60 -37.72
CA LEU A 540 -62.51 -0.76 -39.18
C LEU A 540 -62.72 0.58 -39.89
N GLY A 541 -61.98 0.81 -40.99
CA GLY A 541 -62.06 2.04 -41.78
C GLY A 541 -61.02 3.09 -41.40
N ASN A 542 -61.32 4.38 -41.62
CA ASN A 542 -60.33 5.44 -41.47
C ASN A 542 -59.81 5.57 -40.02
N ILE A 543 -58.50 5.64 -39.89
CA ILE A 543 -57.79 5.96 -38.65
C ILE A 543 -57.24 7.38 -38.78
N PRO A 544 -57.40 8.26 -37.77
CA PRO A 544 -56.71 9.54 -37.75
C PRO A 544 -55.20 9.34 -37.84
N VAL A 545 -54.56 9.93 -38.85
CA VAL A 545 -53.11 9.76 -39.12
C VAL A 545 -52.27 10.10 -37.88
N GLY A 546 -52.60 11.19 -37.18
CA GLY A 546 -51.89 11.63 -35.97
C GLY A 546 -51.96 10.67 -34.77
N ASN A 547 -52.79 9.61 -34.82
CA ASN A 547 -52.80 8.60 -33.77
C ASN A 547 -51.52 7.74 -33.81
N PHE A 548 -50.91 7.58 -34.99
CA PHE A 548 -49.76 6.71 -35.23
C PHE A 548 -48.57 7.45 -35.84
N PHE A 549 -48.76 8.53 -36.59
CA PHE A 549 -47.69 9.21 -37.33
C PHE A 549 -47.48 10.65 -36.84
N ILE A 550 -46.26 11.18 -37.02
CA ILE A 550 -45.90 12.58 -36.77
C ILE A 550 -46.02 13.44 -38.03
#